data_AF-A0A3A4NYJ4-F1
#
_entry.id   AF-A0A3A4NYJ4-F1
#
_cell.length_a   1.000
_cell.length_b   1.000
_cell.length_c   1.000
_cell.angle_alpha   90.00
_cell.angle_beta   90.00
_cell.angle_gamma   90.00
#
_symmetry.space_group_name_H-M   'P 1'
#
loop_
_entity.id
_entity.type
_entity.pdbx_description
1 polymer ?
#
loop_
_entity_poly.entity_id
_entity_poly.type
_entity_poly.pdbx_seq_one_letter_code
_entity_poly.pdbx_strand_id
1 'polypeptide(L)'
;MQDLLGLGDTKRIRAAAGLAGGIGHQAAVCGIVTGGALTLALASAQSEDDQAAITARGSTHVNRFVRLFAKKNGGILCGDIARTDFTDSGQVRRYLLVGSRTCVKAASRAAEDLVDIIEENRPPEERFTELNRGFFDADFHCAYSVICQACEKSMRNQMLGPNLLVPLNGGVGYTGSTCAALIGGCMAIGLARGGDTSETGILSAVKRVLFTLALGSSAYARPDLSPANDALERCSELFSWFQNRFGDHQCRRIVKIDFDDSAKVGNFFQHDIEQCKALGAETAARAAELSR
;
A
#
# COMPACT_ATOMS: atom_id res chain seq x y z
N MET A 1 -7.97 -10.26 10.74
CA MET A 1 -8.68 -10.48 9.45
C MET A 1 -8.23 -11.75 8.74
N GLN A 2 -6.95 -11.93 8.41
CA GLN A 2 -6.50 -13.14 7.68
C GLN A 2 -6.88 -14.43 8.42
N ASP A 3 -6.66 -14.49 9.74
CA ASP A 3 -7.06 -15.64 10.55
C ASP A 3 -8.59 -15.82 10.59
N LEU A 4 -9.34 -14.73 10.71
CA LEU A 4 -10.82 -14.74 10.70
C LEU A 4 -11.38 -15.28 9.38
N LEU A 5 -10.67 -15.04 8.28
CA LEU A 5 -11.05 -15.51 6.95
C LEU A 5 -10.45 -16.88 6.61
N GLY A 6 -9.81 -17.56 7.57
CA GLY A 6 -9.15 -18.85 7.33
C GLY A 6 -8.00 -18.78 6.33
N LEU A 7 -7.45 -17.58 6.10
CA LEU A 7 -6.43 -17.34 5.08
C LEU A 7 -5.02 -17.62 5.61
N GLY A 8 -4.80 -17.51 6.92
CA GLY A 8 -3.72 -18.10 7.73
C GLY A 8 -2.27 -18.05 7.23
N ASP A 9 -1.97 -17.33 6.14
CA ASP A 9 -0.72 -17.46 5.40
C ASP A 9 0.20 -16.29 5.73
N THR A 10 1.24 -16.55 6.53
CA THR A 10 2.25 -15.55 6.88
C THR A 10 2.95 -14.97 5.66
N LYS A 11 2.93 -15.65 4.50
CA LYS A 11 3.47 -15.14 3.24
C LYS A 11 2.73 -13.91 2.72
N ARG A 12 1.44 -13.74 3.04
CA ARG A 12 0.66 -12.55 2.67
C ARG A 12 1.05 -11.32 3.48
N ILE A 13 1.54 -11.53 4.71
CA ILE A 13 2.10 -10.46 5.56
C ILE A 13 3.43 -9.96 4.97
N ARG A 14 4.21 -10.83 4.32
CA ARG A 14 5.50 -10.46 3.70
C ARG A 14 5.36 -9.43 2.60
N ALA A 15 4.30 -9.51 1.79
CA ALA A 15 3.99 -8.49 0.78
C ALA A 15 3.88 -7.08 1.36
N ALA A 16 3.50 -6.94 2.64
CA ALA A 16 3.39 -5.64 3.30
C ALA A 16 4.68 -5.21 4.04
N ALA A 17 5.73 -6.05 4.09
CA ALA A 17 6.91 -5.82 4.91
C ALA A 17 7.64 -4.49 4.57
N GLY A 18 7.65 -4.11 3.29
CA GLY A 18 8.26 -2.87 2.81
C GLY A 18 7.41 -1.62 2.96
N LEU A 19 6.18 -1.70 3.47
CA LEU A 19 5.23 -0.57 3.47
C LEU A 19 5.36 0.33 4.71
N ALA A 20 6.16 -0.06 5.71
CA ALA A 20 6.31 0.69 6.96
C ALA A 20 6.99 2.05 6.75
N GLY A 21 6.66 3.01 7.63
CA GLY A 21 7.14 4.40 7.49
C GLY A 21 6.59 5.13 6.25
N GLY A 22 5.60 4.54 5.57
CA GLY A 22 5.03 5.04 4.33
C GLY A 22 5.88 4.67 3.12
N ILE A 23 5.99 3.36 2.86
CA ILE A 23 6.69 2.70 1.74
C ILE A 23 8.22 2.60 1.88
N GLY A 24 8.73 2.25 3.06
CA GLY A 24 10.18 2.15 3.27
C GLY A 24 10.73 3.46 3.78
N HIS A 25 10.05 4.05 4.77
CA HIS A 25 10.49 5.26 5.48
C HIS A 25 10.47 6.56 4.66
N GLN A 26 9.74 6.58 3.55
CA GLN A 26 9.68 7.71 2.62
C GLN A 26 8.53 8.69 2.87
N ALA A 27 7.87 8.58 4.03
CA ALA A 27 6.81 9.50 4.47
C ALA A 27 5.58 9.58 3.54
N ALA A 28 5.44 8.67 2.58
CA ALA A 28 4.34 8.60 1.62
C ALA A 28 3.05 8.05 2.26
N VAL A 29 2.14 7.43 1.49
CA VAL A 29 0.87 6.92 2.03
C VAL A 29 1.10 6.03 3.27
N CYS A 30 0.32 6.27 4.32
CA CYS A 30 0.46 5.58 5.59
C CYS A 30 0.23 4.06 5.44
N GLY A 31 1.06 3.26 6.12
CA GLY A 31 0.92 1.80 6.14
C GLY A 31 -0.42 1.33 6.71
N ILE A 32 -1.02 2.07 7.65
CA ILE A 32 -2.37 1.77 8.19
C ILE A 32 -3.43 1.95 7.10
N VAL A 33 -3.30 2.98 6.27
CA VAL A 33 -4.22 3.25 5.17
C VAL A 33 -4.12 2.15 4.11
N THR A 34 -2.90 1.77 3.72
CA THR A 34 -2.69 0.71 2.72
C THR A 34 -3.13 -0.66 3.25
N GLY A 35 -2.78 -1.00 4.49
CA GLY A 35 -3.20 -2.26 5.13
C GLY A 35 -4.72 -2.34 5.35
N GLY A 36 -5.35 -1.23 5.74
CA GLY A 36 -6.81 -1.14 5.84
C GLY A 36 -7.49 -1.27 4.48
N ALA A 37 -6.92 -0.67 3.43
CA ALA A 37 -7.44 -0.80 2.07
C ALA A 37 -7.41 -2.27 1.59
N LEU A 38 -6.28 -2.95 1.79
CA LEU A 38 -6.16 -4.39 1.49
C LEU A 38 -7.15 -5.23 2.32
N THR A 39 -7.39 -4.87 3.58
CA THR A 39 -8.37 -5.54 4.45
C THR A 39 -9.80 -5.42 3.92
N LEU A 40 -10.20 -4.23 3.47
CA LEU A 40 -11.55 -3.99 2.92
C LEU A 40 -11.75 -4.64 1.55
N ALA A 41 -10.72 -4.58 0.70
CA ALA A 41 -10.73 -5.27 -0.59
C ALA A 41 -10.91 -6.78 -0.38
N LEU A 42 -10.18 -7.35 0.57
CA LEU A 42 -10.29 -8.75 0.94
C LEU A 42 -11.66 -9.12 1.53
N ALA A 43 -12.22 -8.29 2.42
CA ALA A 43 -13.56 -8.49 2.95
C ALA A 43 -14.62 -8.47 1.84
N SER A 44 -14.50 -7.55 0.89
CA SER A 44 -15.42 -7.42 -0.25
C SER A 44 -15.30 -8.60 -1.22
N ALA A 45 -14.15 -9.27 -1.27
CA ALA A 45 -13.92 -10.45 -2.11
C ALA A 45 -14.50 -11.76 -1.54
N GLN A 46 -15.16 -11.72 -0.39
CA GLN A 46 -15.83 -12.88 0.21
C GLN A 46 -17.29 -13.05 -0.25
N SER A 47 -17.83 -12.15 -1.07
CA SER A 47 -19.18 -12.30 -1.61
C SER A 47 -19.22 -13.26 -2.80
N GLU A 48 -20.41 -13.79 -3.08
CA GLU A 48 -20.69 -14.62 -4.28
C GLU A 48 -20.96 -13.78 -5.54
N ASP A 49 -20.74 -12.46 -5.47
CA ASP A 49 -20.97 -11.56 -6.59
C ASP A 49 -19.91 -11.76 -7.69
N ASP A 50 -20.19 -11.23 -8.88
CA ASP A 50 -19.18 -11.19 -9.93
C ASP A 50 -17.99 -10.29 -9.56
N GLN A 51 -16.88 -10.48 -10.28
CA GLN A 51 -15.64 -9.75 -10.05
C GLN A 51 -15.79 -8.21 -10.17
N ALA A 52 -16.66 -7.73 -11.06
CA ALA A 52 -16.86 -6.30 -11.25
C ALA A 52 -17.56 -5.69 -10.03
N ALA A 53 -18.61 -6.36 -9.52
CA ALA A 53 -19.30 -5.98 -8.30
C ALA A 53 -18.38 -6.05 -7.07
N ILE A 54 -17.57 -7.11 -6.94
CA ILE A 54 -16.58 -7.27 -5.85
C ILE A 54 -15.59 -6.11 -5.84
N THR A 55 -14.96 -5.82 -6.98
CA THR A 55 -13.93 -4.77 -7.06
C THR A 55 -14.51 -3.38 -6.89
N ALA A 56 -15.73 -3.13 -7.40
CA ALA A 56 -16.45 -1.88 -7.19
C ALA A 56 -16.82 -1.68 -5.72
N ARG A 57 -17.35 -2.71 -5.04
CA ARG A 57 -17.63 -2.66 -3.59
C ARG A 57 -16.35 -2.43 -2.78
N GLY A 58 -15.27 -3.14 -3.13
CA GLY A 58 -13.96 -2.91 -2.54
C GLY A 58 -13.52 -1.46 -2.68
N SER A 59 -13.68 -0.87 -3.87
CA SER A 59 -13.33 0.53 -4.13
C SER A 59 -14.21 1.51 -3.34
N THR A 60 -15.53 1.24 -3.22
CA THR A 60 -16.45 1.99 -2.35
C THR A 60 -15.95 2.01 -0.92
N HIS A 61 -15.67 0.83 -0.35
CA HIS A 61 -15.22 0.70 1.02
C HIS A 61 -13.85 1.35 1.26
N VAL A 62 -12.90 1.12 0.36
CA VAL A 62 -11.55 1.71 0.45
C VAL A 62 -11.62 3.23 0.37
N ASN A 63 -12.33 3.79 -0.61
CA ASN A 63 -12.44 5.25 -0.73
C ASN A 63 -13.05 5.89 0.52
N ARG A 64 -14.13 5.27 1.04
CA ARG A 64 -14.76 5.71 2.28
C ARG A 64 -13.79 5.68 3.46
N PHE A 65 -13.07 4.57 3.63
CA PHE A 65 -12.08 4.42 4.69
C PHE A 65 -10.98 5.48 4.61
N VAL A 66 -10.41 5.69 3.42
CA VAL A 66 -9.32 6.65 3.23
C VAL A 66 -9.79 8.07 3.58
N ARG A 67 -11.01 8.46 3.18
CA ARG A 67 -11.58 9.77 3.54
C ARG A 67 -11.86 9.91 5.03
N LEU A 68 -12.41 8.87 5.66
CA LEU A 68 -12.67 8.85 7.10
C LEU A 68 -11.36 8.94 7.89
N PHE A 69 -10.36 8.16 7.50
CA PHE A 69 -9.04 8.16 8.11
C PHE A 69 -8.37 9.53 7.97
N ALA A 70 -8.42 10.14 6.78
CA ALA A 70 -7.90 11.49 6.54
C ALA A 70 -8.56 12.50 7.48
N LYS A 71 -9.89 12.50 7.60
CA LYS A 71 -10.64 13.39 8.49
C LYS A 71 -10.22 13.25 9.95
N LYS A 72 -9.97 12.02 10.43
CA LYS A 72 -9.62 11.73 11.83
C LYS A 72 -8.15 11.97 12.18
N ASN A 73 -7.26 11.97 11.18
CA ASN A 73 -5.81 12.03 11.41
C ASN A 73 -5.13 13.24 10.76
N GLY A 74 -5.90 14.11 10.09
CA GLY A 74 -5.39 15.31 9.41
C GLY A 74 -4.72 15.02 8.06
N GLY A 75 -4.83 13.79 7.54
CA GLY A 75 -4.20 13.38 6.30
C GLY A 75 -4.01 11.86 6.23
N ILE A 76 -3.42 11.42 5.12
CA ILE A 76 -3.12 10.00 4.84
C ILE A 76 -1.63 9.76 4.58
N LEU A 77 -0.80 10.81 4.55
CA LEU A 77 0.65 10.70 4.39
C LEU A 77 1.29 10.45 5.76
N CYS A 78 2.22 9.50 5.82
CA CYS A 78 2.90 9.09 7.03
C CYS A 78 3.72 10.24 7.62
N GLY A 79 4.35 11.07 6.79
CA GLY A 79 5.07 12.26 7.24
C GLY A 79 4.20 13.23 8.02
N ASP A 80 2.98 13.50 7.53
CA ASP A 80 2.04 14.42 8.16
C ASP A 80 1.50 13.87 9.49
N ILE A 81 1.21 12.57 9.51
CA ILE A 81 0.64 11.88 10.68
C ILE A 81 1.70 11.70 11.76
N ALA A 82 2.85 11.13 11.41
CA ALA A 82 3.93 10.83 12.35
C ALA A 82 4.76 12.07 12.71
N ARG A 83 4.74 13.12 11.87
CA ARG A 83 5.56 14.34 12.00
C ARG A 83 7.03 14.01 12.23
N THR A 84 7.51 13.02 11.48
CA THR A 84 8.81 12.40 11.65
C THR A 84 9.37 12.12 10.26
N ASP A 85 10.55 12.67 9.98
CA ASP A 85 11.40 12.17 8.90
C ASP A 85 12.12 10.92 9.41
N PHE A 86 11.78 9.76 8.84
CA PHE A 86 12.37 8.49 9.23
C PHE A 86 13.78 8.27 8.66
N THR A 87 14.27 9.17 7.81
CA THR A 87 15.66 9.17 7.37
C THR A 87 16.57 9.94 8.32
N ASP A 88 16.01 10.84 9.15
CA ASP A 88 16.73 11.59 10.17
C ASP A 88 16.86 10.80 11.49
N SER A 89 18.10 10.55 11.89
CA SER A 89 18.39 9.76 13.10
C SER A 89 17.91 10.40 14.40
N GLY A 90 17.91 11.74 14.50
CA GLY A 90 17.41 12.45 15.68
C GLY A 90 15.89 12.31 15.83
N GLN A 91 15.18 12.46 14.73
CA GLN A 91 13.73 12.31 14.66
C GLN A 91 13.29 10.86 14.88
N VAL A 92 14.00 9.87 14.33
CA VAL A 92 13.74 8.44 14.61
C VAL A 92 13.86 8.14 16.10
N ARG A 93 14.90 8.64 16.78
CA ARG A 93 15.07 8.46 18.24
C ARG A 93 13.93 9.10 19.01
N ARG A 94 13.55 10.34 18.67
CA ARG A 94 12.41 11.04 19.29
C ARG A 94 11.11 10.27 19.05
N TYR A 95 10.89 9.78 17.84
CA TYR A 95 9.71 9.01 17.50
C TYR A 95 9.59 7.75 18.35
N LEU A 96 10.69 7.00 18.54
CA LEU A 96 10.67 5.81 19.39
C LEU A 96 10.30 6.12 20.85
N LEU A 97 10.86 7.18 21.41
CA LEU A 97 10.65 7.54 22.81
C LEU A 97 9.24 8.08 23.09
N VAL A 98 8.70 8.92 22.19
CA VAL A 98 7.45 9.64 22.46
C VAL A 98 6.45 9.66 21.29
N GLY A 99 6.91 9.54 20.04
CA GLY A 99 6.06 9.70 18.84
C GLY A 99 5.29 8.44 18.41
N SER A 100 5.77 7.25 18.76
CA SER A 100 5.21 5.96 18.33
C SER A 100 3.75 5.76 18.74
N ARG A 101 3.32 6.39 19.84
CA ARG A 101 1.93 6.37 20.33
C ARG A 101 0.93 6.90 19.29
N THR A 102 1.34 7.80 18.40
CA THR A 102 0.47 8.33 17.34
C THR A 102 0.04 7.23 16.37
N CYS A 103 0.99 6.44 15.85
CA CYS A 103 0.68 5.34 14.95
C CYS A 103 -0.11 4.22 15.66
N VAL A 104 0.19 3.92 16.92
CA VAL A 104 -0.60 2.93 17.70
C VAL A 104 -2.06 3.38 17.83
N LYS A 105 -2.32 4.62 18.23
CA LYS A 105 -3.68 5.16 18.34
C LYS A 105 -4.40 5.25 16.99
N ALA A 106 -3.68 5.58 15.92
CA ALA A 106 -4.26 5.59 14.58
C ALA A 106 -4.63 4.18 14.11
N ALA A 107 -3.79 3.18 14.40
CA ALA A 107 -4.07 1.79 14.05
C ALA A 107 -5.29 1.23 14.82
N SER A 108 -5.40 1.50 16.12
CA SER A 108 -6.56 1.06 16.92
C SER A 108 -7.88 1.64 16.38
N ARG A 109 -7.93 2.96 16.14
CA ARG A 109 -9.12 3.62 15.59
C ARG A 109 -9.43 3.15 14.16
N ALA A 110 -8.41 2.90 13.35
CA ALA A 110 -8.60 2.37 12.01
C ALA A 110 -9.19 0.95 12.06
N ALA A 111 -8.79 0.11 13.02
CA ALA A 111 -9.37 -1.22 13.17
C ALA A 111 -10.89 -1.16 13.47
N GLU A 112 -11.32 -0.25 14.33
CA GLU A 112 -12.74 0.03 14.60
C GLU A 112 -13.46 0.49 13.31
N ASP A 113 -12.90 1.47 12.61
CA ASP A 113 -13.46 1.98 11.35
C ASP A 113 -13.60 0.90 10.27
N LEU A 114 -12.66 -0.03 10.20
CA LEU A 114 -12.71 -1.14 9.25
C LEU A 114 -13.87 -2.09 9.57
N VAL A 115 -14.13 -2.39 10.84
CA VAL A 115 -15.27 -3.23 11.26
C VAL A 115 -16.57 -2.55 10.87
N ASP A 116 -16.74 -1.27 11.23
CA ASP A 116 -17.96 -0.51 10.90
C ASP A 116 -18.22 -0.46 9.39
N ILE A 117 -17.17 -0.28 8.58
CA ILE A 117 -17.28 -0.26 7.11
C ILE A 117 -17.70 -1.63 6.56
N ILE A 118 -17.13 -2.71 7.10
CA ILE A 118 -17.45 -4.08 6.66
C ILE A 118 -18.89 -4.42 7.03
N GLU A 119 -19.32 -4.11 8.26
CA GLU A 119 -20.67 -4.39 8.75
C GLU A 119 -21.75 -3.58 8.03
N GLU A 120 -21.45 -2.33 7.67
CA GLU A 120 -22.39 -1.51 6.87
C GLU A 120 -22.63 -2.13 5.48
N ASN A 121 -21.67 -2.90 4.96
CA ASN A 121 -21.75 -3.65 3.71
C ASN A 121 -22.42 -2.85 2.57
N ARG A 122 -21.89 -1.65 2.29
CA ARG A 122 -22.48 -0.76 1.30
C ARG A 122 -22.49 -1.42 -0.07
N PRO A 123 -23.55 -1.18 -0.87
CA PRO A 123 -23.53 -1.60 -2.27
C PRO A 123 -22.40 -0.88 -3.03
N PRO A 124 -21.91 -1.46 -4.13
CA PRO A 124 -20.96 -0.79 -5.01
C PRO A 124 -21.54 0.55 -5.50
N GLU A 125 -20.76 1.63 -5.41
CA GLU A 125 -21.17 2.93 -5.94
C GLU A 125 -20.95 2.93 -7.46
N GLU A 126 -21.92 3.48 -8.21
CA GLU A 126 -21.89 3.50 -9.68
C GLU A 126 -20.59 4.07 -10.25
N ARG A 127 -20.08 5.17 -9.67
CA ARG A 127 -18.79 5.76 -10.08
C ARG A 127 -17.62 4.79 -10.03
N PHE A 128 -17.58 3.89 -9.04
CA PHE A 128 -16.48 2.93 -8.93
C PHE A 128 -16.67 1.74 -9.85
N THR A 129 -17.92 1.39 -10.16
CA THR A 129 -18.24 0.46 -11.25
C THR A 129 -17.71 0.99 -12.58
N GLU A 130 -17.96 2.26 -12.89
CA GLU A 130 -17.48 2.90 -14.13
C GLU A 130 -15.95 3.01 -14.18
N LEU A 131 -15.33 3.49 -13.10
CA LEU A 131 -13.87 3.61 -13.01
C LEU A 131 -13.18 2.24 -13.17
N ASN A 132 -13.66 1.21 -12.46
CA ASN A 132 -13.09 -0.13 -12.58
C ASN A 132 -13.31 -0.73 -13.96
N ARG A 133 -14.48 -0.48 -14.59
CA ARG A 133 -14.73 -0.88 -15.98
C ARG A 133 -13.72 -0.24 -16.93
N GLY A 134 -13.43 1.04 -16.80
CA GLY A 134 -12.43 1.70 -17.65
C GLY A 134 -11.03 1.08 -17.54
N PHE A 135 -10.58 0.72 -16.33
CA PHE A 135 -9.32 0.01 -16.13
C PHE A 135 -9.36 -1.43 -16.71
N PHE A 136 -10.49 -2.11 -16.56
CA PHE A 136 -10.70 -3.44 -17.13
C PHE A 136 -10.67 -3.43 -18.66
N ASP A 137 -11.41 -2.52 -19.29
CA ASP A 137 -11.48 -2.37 -20.75
C ASP A 137 -10.11 -1.99 -21.34
N ALA A 138 -9.30 -1.27 -20.57
CA ALA A 138 -7.92 -0.94 -20.92
C ALA A 138 -6.92 -2.10 -20.69
N ASP A 139 -7.36 -3.24 -20.16
CA ASP A 139 -6.54 -4.39 -19.75
C ASP A 139 -5.37 -3.99 -18.83
N PHE A 140 -5.63 -3.09 -17.87
CA PHE A 140 -4.60 -2.58 -16.99
C PHE A 140 -5.12 -2.28 -15.59
N HIS A 141 -4.40 -2.73 -14.57
CA HIS A 141 -4.70 -2.45 -13.16
C HIS A 141 -3.39 -2.17 -12.43
N CYS A 142 -3.20 -0.96 -11.89
CA CYS A 142 -1.88 -0.44 -11.54
C CYS A 142 -1.03 -1.38 -10.68
N ALA A 143 -1.52 -1.78 -9.50
CA ALA A 143 -0.78 -2.68 -8.61
C ALA A 143 -0.73 -4.12 -9.14
N TYR A 144 -1.86 -4.61 -9.66
CA TYR A 144 -2.00 -5.99 -10.10
C TYR A 144 -1.12 -6.30 -11.32
N SER A 145 -1.11 -5.44 -12.34
CA SER A 145 -0.27 -5.57 -13.53
C SER A 145 1.22 -5.58 -13.17
N VAL A 146 1.64 -4.73 -12.22
CA VAL A 146 3.03 -4.71 -11.74
C VAL A 146 3.41 -6.03 -11.06
N ILE A 147 2.58 -6.53 -10.15
CA ILE A 147 2.83 -7.81 -9.47
C ILE A 147 2.83 -8.97 -10.46
N CYS A 148 1.94 -8.97 -11.45
CA CYS A 148 1.91 -10.00 -12.49
C CYS A 148 3.21 -10.10 -13.29
N GLN A 149 3.85 -8.95 -13.56
CA GLN A 149 5.09 -8.85 -14.33
C GLN A 149 6.34 -9.03 -13.47
N ALA A 150 6.35 -8.51 -12.24
CA ALA A 150 7.53 -8.53 -11.37
C ALA A 150 7.71 -9.85 -10.61
N CYS A 151 6.63 -10.59 -10.35
CA CYS A 151 6.67 -11.81 -9.55
C CYS A 151 6.57 -13.08 -10.42
N GLU A 152 7.29 -14.13 -10.04
CA GLU A 152 7.09 -15.48 -10.56
C GLU A 152 5.70 -16.03 -10.22
N LYS A 153 5.20 -16.99 -11.00
CA LYS A 153 3.86 -17.57 -10.83
C LYS A 153 3.62 -18.14 -9.42
N SER A 154 4.63 -18.76 -8.83
CA SER A 154 4.61 -19.33 -7.47
C SER A 154 4.40 -18.27 -6.38
N MET A 155 4.94 -17.07 -6.58
CA MET A 155 4.75 -15.91 -5.70
C MET A 155 3.38 -15.26 -5.93
N ARG A 156 2.92 -15.19 -7.20
CA ARG A 156 1.58 -14.66 -7.52
C ARG A 156 0.47 -15.45 -6.86
N ASN A 157 0.60 -16.77 -6.79
CA ASN A 157 -0.37 -17.64 -6.10
C ASN A 157 -0.48 -17.36 -4.59
N GLN A 158 0.51 -16.68 -4.00
CA GLN A 158 0.50 -16.26 -2.59
C GLN A 158 -0.26 -14.94 -2.40
N MET A 159 -0.44 -14.16 -3.47
CA MET A 159 -1.28 -12.97 -3.45
C MET A 159 -2.71 -13.30 -3.84
N LEU A 160 -3.65 -12.62 -3.19
CA LEU A 160 -5.04 -12.59 -3.63
C LEU A 160 -5.08 -11.77 -4.94
N GLY A 161 -5.78 -12.30 -5.94
CA GLY A 161 -5.78 -11.81 -7.32
C GLY A 161 -6.33 -10.38 -7.49
N PRO A 162 -6.90 -10.05 -8.66
CA PRO A 162 -7.30 -8.67 -8.98
C PRO A 162 -8.23 -8.05 -7.92
N ASN A 163 -9.09 -8.84 -7.28
CA ASN A 163 -10.01 -8.39 -6.22
C ASN A 163 -9.34 -7.66 -5.06
N LEU A 164 -8.10 -8.02 -4.72
CA LEU A 164 -7.37 -7.37 -3.62
C LEU A 164 -6.75 -6.04 -4.03
N LEU A 165 -6.36 -5.91 -5.30
CA LEU A 165 -5.45 -4.87 -5.76
C LEU A 165 -6.11 -3.81 -6.62
N VAL A 166 -7.20 -4.14 -7.32
CA VAL A 166 -8.00 -3.16 -8.08
C VAL A 166 -8.51 -2.03 -7.18
N PRO A 167 -8.97 -2.27 -5.94
CA PRO A 167 -9.36 -1.19 -5.03
C PRO A 167 -8.23 -0.21 -4.67
N LEU A 168 -6.97 -0.49 -5.04
CA LEU A 168 -5.87 0.47 -4.90
C LEU A 168 -5.73 1.41 -6.10
N ASN A 169 -6.45 1.20 -7.21
CA ASN A 169 -6.39 2.06 -8.39
C ASN A 169 -6.66 3.53 -8.06
N GLY A 170 -6.12 4.42 -8.90
CA GLY A 170 -6.18 5.86 -8.69
C GLY A 170 -5.44 6.34 -7.43
N GLY A 171 -4.53 5.52 -6.88
CA GLY A 171 -3.64 5.89 -5.77
C GLY A 171 -4.21 5.63 -4.38
N VAL A 172 -4.66 4.40 -4.14
CA VAL A 172 -5.35 3.86 -2.95
C VAL A 172 -6.85 4.18 -2.91
N GLY A 173 -7.60 3.69 -3.89
CA GLY A 173 -9.05 3.86 -3.92
C GLY A 173 -9.45 5.25 -4.41
N TYR A 174 -8.84 5.68 -5.52
CA TYR A 174 -9.21 6.89 -6.27
C TYR A 174 -9.05 8.21 -5.52
N THR A 175 -8.21 8.23 -4.49
CA THR A 175 -7.91 9.46 -3.73
C THR A 175 -6.72 10.22 -4.29
N GLY A 176 -6.09 9.76 -5.38
CA GLY A 176 -4.96 10.44 -6.00
C GLY A 176 -3.69 10.44 -5.16
N SER A 177 -3.60 9.63 -4.11
CA SER A 177 -2.42 9.50 -3.25
C SER A 177 -1.33 8.66 -3.94
N THR A 178 -0.47 7.99 -3.18
CA THR A 178 0.66 7.22 -3.70
C THR A 178 0.22 6.23 -4.78
N CYS A 179 0.94 6.26 -5.91
CA CYS A 179 0.64 5.46 -7.08
C CYS A 179 0.59 3.96 -6.74
N ALA A 180 -0.48 3.28 -7.16
CA ALA A 180 -0.66 1.87 -6.89
C ALA A 180 0.33 0.97 -7.64
N ALA A 181 0.90 1.42 -8.77
CA ALA A 181 1.98 0.69 -9.43
C ALA A 181 3.23 0.62 -8.54
N LEU A 182 3.58 1.72 -7.88
CA LEU A 182 4.68 1.76 -6.91
C LEU A 182 4.40 0.86 -5.69
N ILE A 183 3.17 0.91 -5.15
CA ILE A 183 2.76 0.01 -4.06
C ILE A 183 2.88 -1.45 -4.51
N GLY A 184 2.39 -1.79 -5.71
CA GLY A 184 2.50 -3.14 -6.29
C GLY A 184 3.95 -3.60 -6.44
N GLY A 185 4.85 -2.73 -6.89
CA GLY A 185 6.29 -3.03 -6.97
C GLY A 185 6.92 -3.28 -5.60
N CYS A 186 6.56 -2.48 -4.60
CA CYS A 186 7.00 -2.70 -3.21
C CYS A 186 6.42 -3.98 -2.61
N MET A 187 5.18 -4.34 -2.98
CA MET A 187 4.59 -5.61 -2.58
C MET A 187 5.29 -6.81 -3.22
N ALA A 188 5.72 -6.70 -4.47
CA ALA A 188 6.55 -7.71 -5.14
C ALA A 188 7.89 -7.91 -4.43
N ILE A 189 8.58 -6.81 -4.09
CA ILE A 189 9.81 -6.84 -3.27
C ILE A 189 9.54 -7.48 -1.90
N GLY A 190 8.44 -7.11 -1.24
CA GLY A 190 8.05 -7.69 0.04
C GLY A 190 7.83 -9.20 -0.02
N LEU A 191 7.23 -9.73 -1.10
CA LEU A 191 7.10 -11.18 -1.29
C LEU A 191 8.44 -11.88 -1.45
N ALA A 192 9.39 -11.27 -2.16
CA ALA A 192 10.70 -11.87 -2.43
C ALA A 192 11.67 -11.77 -1.24
N ARG A 193 11.64 -10.63 -0.55
CA ARG A 193 12.69 -10.20 0.40
C ARG A 193 12.17 -9.91 1.81
N GLY A 194 10.85 -9.88 1.99
CA GLY A 194 10.23 -9.72 3.30
C GLY A 194 10.31 -11.03 4.08
N GLY A 195 10.97 -11.00 5.24
CA GLY A 195 10.91 -12.12 6.17
C GLY A 195 9.64 -12.11 7.01
N ASP A 196 9.44 -13.19 7.76
CA ASP A 196 8.26 -13.36 8.61
C ASP A 196 8.36 -12.50 9.89
N THR A 197 7.53 -11.47 10.00
CA THR A 197 7.51 -10.62 11.18
C THR A 197 6.70 -11.22 12.33
N SER A 198 5.88 -12.26 12.08
CA SER A 198 5.07 -12.91 13.13
C SER A 198 5.93 -13.68 14.13
N GLU A 199 7.14 -14.07 13.73
CA GLU A 199 8.11 -14.80 14.57
C GLU A 199 8.99 -13.86 15.42
N THR A 200 8.76 -12.54 15.37
CA THR A 200 9.57 -11.60 16.16
C THR A 200 9.22 -11.65 17.66
N GLY A 201 10.03 -12.40 18.42
CA GLY A 201 9.93 -12.47 19.88
C GLY A 201 10.32 -11.18 20.59
N ILE A 202 10.01 -11.11 21.90
CA ILE A 202 10.21 -9.92 22.73
C ILE A 202 11.68 -9.46 22.78
N LEU A 203 12.62 -10.41 22.78
CA LEU A 203 14.06 -10.13 22.80
C LEU A 203 14.50 -9.41 21.52
N SER A 204 14.02 -9.86 20.36
CA SER A 204 14.29 -9.23 19.07
C SER A 204 13.68 -7.83 19.01
N ALA A 205 12.47 -7.64 19.55
CA ALA A 205 11.85 -6.32 19.65
C ALA A 205 12.67 -5.36 20.53
N VAL A 206 13.13 -5.81 21.70
CA VAL A 206 13.99 -5.01 22.59
C VAL A 206 15.33 -4.69 21.90
N LYS A 207 15.97 -5.68 21.26
CA LYS A 207 17.20 -5.48 20.48
C LYS A 207 16.99 -4.38 19.43
N ARG A 208 15.92 -4.46 18.65
CA ARG A 208 15.59 -3.43 17.65
C ARG A 208 15.48 -2.04 18.26
N VAL A 209 14.76 -1.89 19.36
CA VAL A 209 14.59 -0.59 20.02
C VAL A 209 15.95 -0.04 20.49
N LEU A 210 16.75 -0.84 21.19
CA LEU A 210 18.06 -0.41 21.70
C LEU A 210 19.01 -0.01 20.57
N PHE A 211 19.11 -0.84 19.52
CA PHE A 211 19.97 -0.53 18.38
C PHE A 211 19.46 0.66 17.58
N THR A 212 18.15 0.87 17.46
CA THR A 212 17.61 2.06 16.79
C THR A 212 17.84 3.33 17.62
N LEU A 213 17.80 3.23 18.96
CA LEU A 213 18.19 4.36 19.83
C LEU A 213 19.67 4.71 19.66
N ALA A 214 20.55 3.70 19.57
CA ALA A 214 21.98 3.92 19.37
C ALA A 214 22.31 4.45 17.96
N LEU A 215 21.80 3.78 16.92
CA LEU A 215 22.20 3.99 15.52
C LEU A 215 21.28 4.94 14.74
N GLY A 216 20.10 5.27 15.28
CA GLY A 216 19.11 6.06 14.56
C GLY A 216 18.59 5.35 13.30
N SER A 217 18.45 6.10 12.20
CA SER A 217 17.94 5.58 10.92
C SER A 217 18.85 4.53 10.28
N SER A 218 20.15 4.52 10.60
CA SER A 218 21.08 3.47 10.13
C SER A 218 20.72 2.07 10.64
N ALA A 219 19.87 1.94 11.66
CA ALA A 219 19.35 0.64 12.09
C ALA A 219 18.47 -0.03 11.03
N TYR A 220 17.93 0.72 10.06
CA TYR A 220 17.09 0.17 8.99
C TYR A 220 17.89 -0.61 7.94
N ALA A 221 19.19 -0.34 7.78
CA ALA A 221 20.10 -1.09 6.90
C ALA A 221 20.64 -2.39 7.53
N ARG A 222 20.09 -2.81 8.68
CA ARG A 222 20.60 -3.96 9.45
C ARG A 222 19.63 -5.15 9.36
N PRO A 223 19.84 -6.12 8.45
CA PRO A 223 18.92 -7.25 8.29
C PRO A 223 18.85 -8.15 9.54
N ASP A 224 19.90 -8.18 10.37
CA ASP A 224 19.93 -8.94 11.63
C ASP A 224 19.05 -8.35 12.75
N LEU A 225 18.52 -7.14 12.55
CA LEU A 225 17.61 -6.50 13.51
C LEU A 225 16.16 -6.81 13.18
N SER A 226 15.77 -6.87 11.91
CA SER A 226 14.40 -7.19 11.52
C SER A 226 14.34 -7.93 10.20
N PRO A 227 13.50 -8.98 10.11
CA PRO A 227 13.24 -9.66 8.84
C PRO A 227 12.64 -8.76 7.76
N ALA A 228 12.09 -7.59 8.13
CA ALA A 228 11.52 -6.64 7.18
C ALA A 228 12.54 -5.64 6.59
N ASN A 229 13.72 -5.48 7.22
CA ASN A 229 14.66 -4.41 6.88
C ASN A 229 15.16 -4.49 5.43
N ASP A 230 15.44 -5.71 4.95
CA ASP A 230 15.90 -5.96 3.59
C ASP A 230 14.86 -5.53 2.53
N ALA A 231 13.57 -5.76 2.80
CA ALA A 231 12.48 -5.29 1.96
C ALA A 231 12.26 -3.78 2.08
N LEU A 232 12.38 -3.20 3.28
CA LEU A 232 12.23 -1.76 3.52
C LEU A 232 13.28 -0.95 2.76
N GLU A 233 14.54 -1.39 2.79
CA GLU A 233 15.65 -0.73 2.08
C GLU A 233 15.42 -0.74 0.57
N ARG A 234 15.07 -1.90 -0.01
CA ARG A 234 14.74 -2.02 -1.44
C ARG A 234 13.51 -1.22 -1.84
N CYS A 235 12.48 -1.16 -0.99
CA CYS A 235 11.29 -0.33 -1.27
C CYS A 235 11.64 1.16 -1.25
N SER A 236 12.51 1.59 -0.32
CA SER A 236 13.06 2.94 -0.28
C SER A 236 13.83 3.28 -1.56
N GLU A 237 14.62 2.35 -2.08
CA GLU A 237 15.31 2.49 -3.36
C GLU A 237 14.33 2.60 -4.54
N LEU A 238 13.35 1.68 -4.60
CA LEU A 238 12.32 1.72 -5.65
C LEU A 238 11.54 3.04 -5.61
N PHE A 239 11.19 3.53 -4.43
CA PHE A 239 10.48 4.80 -4.24
C PHE A 239 11.30 5.98 -4.76
N SER A 240 12.58 6.05 -4.37
CA SER A 240 13.50 7.11 -4.80
C SER A 240 13.67 7.11 -6.33
N TRP A 241 13.88 5.93 -6.91
CA TRP A 241 13.94 5.76 -8.36
C TRP A 241 12.64 6.21 -9.02
N PHE A 242 11.49 5.78 -8.50
CA PHE A 242 10.18 6.05 -9.07
C PHE A 242 9.89 7.56 -9.11
N GLN A 243 10.15 8.28 -8.01
CA GLN A 243 10.00 9.72 -7.96
C GLN A 243 10.93 10.43 -8.95
N ASN A 244 12.19 10.02 -9.04
CA ASN A 244 13.13 10.61 -9.99
C ASN A 244 12.70 10.34 -11.45
N ARG A 245 12.14 9.16 -11.72
CA ARG A 245 11.74 8.74 -13.06
C ARG A 245 10.44 9.39 -13.54
N PHE A 246 9.46 9.56 -12.65
CA PHE A 246 8.10 10.00 -13.00
C PHE A 246 7.74 11.37 -12.40
N GLY A 247 8.65 12.00 -11.66
CA GLY A 247 8.54 13.35 -11.11
C GLY A 247 7.80 13.46 -9.77
N ASP A 248 6.96 12.49 -9.42
CA ASP A 248 6.25 12.44 -8.13
C ASP A 248 5.88 10.98 -7.79
N HIS A 249 5.42 10.73 -6.56
CA HIS A 249 4.85 9.45 -6.14
C HIS A 249 3.31 9.47 -6.11
N GLN A 250 2.69 10.65 -6.06
CA GLN A 250 1.24 10.80 -5.98
C GLN A 250 0.60 10.71 -7.35
N CYS A 251 -0.33 9.77 -7.51
CA CYS A 251 -1.04 9.48 -8.73
C CYS A 251 -1.63 10.75 -9.36
N ARG A 252 -2.33 11.58 -8.58
CA ARG A 252 -2.93 12.84 -9.08
C ARG A 252 -1.92 13.80 -9.71
N ARG A 253 -0.66 13.76 -9.25
CA ARG A 253 0.39 14.67 -9.74
C ARG A 253 1.08 14.12 -10.97
N ILE A 254 1.23 12.79 -11.05
CA ILE A 254 1.84 12.10 -12.19
C ILE A 254 0.93 12.17 -13.42
N VAL A 255 -0.34 11.78 -13.26
CA VAL A 255 -1.32 11.70 -14.35
C VAL A 255 -2.24 12.91 -14.44
N LYS A 256 -2.08 13.90 -13.53
CA LYS A 256 -2.80 15.19 -13.55
C LYS A 256 -4.33 15.07 -13.60
N ILE A 257 -4.88 14.02 -12.99
CA ILE A 257 -6.32 13.80 -12.88
C ILE A 257 -6.79 13.83 -11.42
N ASP A 258 -8.00 14.35 -11.25
CA ASP A 258 -8.82 14.14 -10.07
C ASP A 258 -9.92 13.13 -10.42
N PHE A 259 -9.90 11.96 -9.80
CA PHE A 259 -10.87 10.90 -10.06
C PHE A 259 -12.25 11.20 -9.45
N ASP A 260 -12.39 12.26 -8.66
CA ASP A 260 -13.71 12.80 -8.26
C ASP A 260 -14.36 13.65 -9.39
N ASP A 261 -13.62 14.01 -10.44
CA ASP A 261 -14.11 14.81 -11.58
C ASP A 261 -14.50 13.90 -12.76
N SER A 262 -15.78 13.50 -12.79
CA SER A 262 -16.31 12.56 -13.80
C SER A 262 -16.13 13.03 -15.25
N ALA A 263 -16.11 14.35 -15.49
CA ALA A 263 -15.90 14.89 -16.84
C ALA A 263 -14.48 14.63 -17.36
N LYS A 264 -13.49 14.52 -16.46
CA LYS A 264 -12.09 14.23 -16.83
C LYS A 264 -11.80 12.74 -16.96
N VAL A 265 -12.54 11.89 -16.26
CA VAL A 265 -12.34 10.44 -16.24
C VAL A 265 -12.47 9.80 -17.62
N GLY A 266 -13.45 10.23 -18.43
CA GLY A 266 -13.63 9.70 -19.79
C GLY A 266 -12.42 9.94 -20.70
N ASN A 267 -11.86 11.16 -20.67
CA ASN A 267 -10.68 11.51 -21.46
C ASN A 267 -9.44 10.72 -21.01
N PHE A 268 -9.31 10.45 -19.70
CA PHE A 268 -8.20 9.69 -19.15
C PHE A 268 -8.11 8.27 -19.73
N PHE A 269 -9.23 7.55 -19.82
CA PHE A 269 -9.21 6.19 -20.37
C PHE A 269 -8.99 6.15 -21.89
N GLN A 270 -9.21 7.26 -22.60
CA GLN A 270 -8.95 7.34 -24.04
C GLN A 270 -7.50 7.67 -24.39
N HIS A 271 -6.80 8.41 -23.53
CA HIS A 271 -5.47 8.96 -23.86
C HIS A 271 -4.42 8.69 -22.77
N ASP A 272 -4.73 9.03 -21.52
CA ASP A 272 -3.75 9.09 -20.43
C ASP A 272 -3.48 7.72 -19.79
N ILE A 273 -4.34 6.72 -20.02
CA ILE A 273 -4.17 5.36 -19.51
C ILE A 273 -2.88 4.69 -20.03
N GLU A 274 -2.42 5.06 -21.23
CA GLU A 274 -1.17 4.56 -21.80
C GLU A 274 0.06 5.01 -20.99
N GLN A 275 0.01 6.20 -20.38
CA GLN A 275 1.04 6.64 -19.43
C GLN A 275 1.08 5.70 -18.22
N CYS A 276 -0.08 5.29 -17.69
CA CYS A 276 -0.15 4.36 -16.57
C CYS A 276 0.44 2.99 -16.94
N LYS A 277 0.15 2.49 -18.14
CA LYS A 277 0.69 1.21 -18.64
C LYS A 277 2.21 1.23 -18.74
N ALA A 278 2.77 2.27 -19.37
CA ALA A 278 4.22 2.43 -19.51
C ALA A 278 4.91 2.54 -18.14
N LEU A 279 4.37 3.39 -17.26
CA LEU A 279 4.86 3.54 -15.89
C LEU A 279 4.81 2.21 -15.12
N GLY A 280 3.71 1.46 -15.26
CA GLY A 280 3.55 0.15 -14.64
C GLY A 280 4.61 -0.84 -15.11
N ALA A 281 4.85 -0.94 -16.42
CA ALA A 281 5.85 -1.84 -16.99
C ALA A 281 7.28 -1.50 -16.51
N GLU A 282 7.67 -0.23 -16.54
CA GLU A 282 8.99 0.21 -16.03
C GLU A 282 9.13 -0.06 -14.53
N THR A 283 8.07 0.20 -13.75
CA THR A 283 8.06 -0.07 -12.31
C THR A 283 8.19 -1.56 -12.02
N ALA A 284 7.53 -2.41 -12.81
CA ALA A 284 7.64 -3.86 -12.67
C ALA A 284 9.06 -4.36 -12.95
N ALA A 285 9.70 -3.86 -14.02
CA ALA A 285 11.06 -4.21 -14.36
C ALA A 285 12.04 -3.82 -13.23
N ARG A 286 11.92 -2.60 -12.69
CA ARG A 286 12.77 -2.16 -11.57
C ARG A 286 12.50 -2.95 -10.29
N ALA A 287 11.23 -3.22 -9.96
CA ALA A 287 10.88 -4.02 -8.80
C ALA A 287 11.42 -5.46 -8.90
N ALA A 288 11.39 -6.07 -10.08
CA ALA A 288 11.97 -7.39 -10.33
C ALA A 288 13.49 -7.40 -10.17
N GLU A 289 14.18 -6.34 -10.61
CA GLU A 289 15.61 -6.17 -10.39
C GLU A 289 15.96 -6.13 -8.91
N LEU A 290 15.25 -5.28 -8.15
CA LEU A 290 15.45 -5.12 -6.70
C LEU A 290 15.02 -6.35 -5.89
N SER A 291 14.20 -7.22 -6.46
CA SER A 291 13.77 -8.46 -5.80
C SER A 291 14.83 -9.58 -5.84
N ARG A 292 15.89 -9.42 -6.63
CA ARG A 292 17.04 -10.35 -6.67
C ARG A 292 18.01 -10.12 -5.51
#